data_AF-A0A0P9CVQ5-F1
#
_entry.id   AF-A0A0P9CVQ5-F1
#
_cell.length_a   1.000
_cell.length_b   1.000
_cell.length_c   1.000
_cell.angle_alpha   90.00
_cell.angle_beta   90.00
_cell.angle_gamma   90.00
#
_symmetry.space_group_name_H-M   'P 1'
#
loop_
_entity.id
_entity.type
_entity.pdbx_description
1 polymer ?
#
loop_
_entity_poly.entity_id
_entity_poly.type
_entity_poly.pdbx_seq_one_letter_code
_entity_poly.pdbx_strand_id
1 'polypeptide(L)'
;HTHHQAQGLVVGVDVEDKEPLRIPLVSIYQPDTRQVRAFAVRDIQRVEILDDRSAEDLSYFLRAAQSEEDRRAATLRLSDGEHALLVGYIAPAPAWRVSYRILFEESQQSADSSQQSDADKNKLQAATCLLQGWGLFDNQLDEDLEDVELTLVAGMPVSFRYRLYEPHTPERPLIADEERTVNAPIEFAGMPPPAAPMAMAAPAPMMKRARAITMAADSVATERFSAGALEASTAAASTGEERGALFQYRVAHPVSVARGPVTVLDMGDYAGEAVLPFTRAGGELIVPYAVELGINVLEEFDSTRIISGMRVRDEYLLIQEWDVHTTRYRIHNSLAAPATVTIELGLMPGYALHDTAAPQEQAQGQARWAVACAPNAETTFEVRQRTETSRWEQVRSLAPSTLQEFLKQRFLDEATYRELSGVLEIYGQIEAQQRRLEEIAREREAAYRQQQQIQGSLAPLGREGEEGALRSRYVATLGGIEDRLAALGAEETSLNATIAELE
;
A
#
# COMPACT_ATOMS: atom_id res chain seq x y z
N HIS A 1 0.03 -38.87 2.76
CA HIS A 1 0.40 -37.90 3.82
C HIS A 1 -0.75 -37.76 4.80
N THR A 2 -0.51 -38.10 6.07
CA THR A 2 -1.43 -37.89 7.18
C THR A 2 -1.32 -36.42 7.62
N HIS A 3 -2.35 -35.61 7.35
CA HIS A 3 -2.40 -34.25 7.89
C HIS A 3 -2.60 -34.34 9.41
N HIS A 4 -1.56 -34.03 10.18
CA HIS A 4 -1.65 -33.92 11.62
C HIS A 4 -2.24 -32.55 11.99
N GLN A 5 -3.53 -32.52 12.32
CA GLN A 5 -4.17 -31.33 12.87
C GLN A 5 -3.93 -31.27 14.39
N ALA A 6 -3.58 -30.10 14.91
CA ALA A 6 -3.43 -29.86 16.35
C ALA A 6 -4.17 -28.58 16.73
N GLN A 7 -5.00 -28.67 17.77
CA GLN A 7 -5.74 -27.55 18.35
C GLN A 7 -5.35 -27.37 19.82
N GLY A 8 -5.37 -26.13 20.31
CA GLY A 8 -5.03 -25.81 21.69
C GLY A 8 -4.74 -24.33 21.90
N LEU A 9 -4.27 -24.00 23.09
CA LEU A 9 -3.90 -22.65 23.49
C LEU A 9 -2.42 -22.40 23.20
N VAL A 10 -2.09 -21.30 22.52
CA VAL A 10 -0.70 -20.92 22.27
C VAL A 10 -0.07 -20.48 23.59
N VAL A 11 1.01 -21.15 24.00
CA VAL A 11 1.72 -20.86 25.25
C VAL A 11 2.87 -19.89 25.02
N GLY A 12 3.51 -19.97 23.85
CA GLY A 12 4.63 -19.12 23.47
C GLY A 12 5.20 -19.50 22.11
N VAL A 13 5.92 -18.54 21.53
CA VAL A 13 6.78 -18.74 20.36
C VAL A 13 8.20 -18.55 20.85
N ASP A 14 9.00 -19.62 20.80
CA ASP A 14 10.39 -19.56 21.26
C ASP A 14 11.24 -18.98 20.13
N VAL A 15 11.63 -17.71 20.30
CA VAL A 15 12.55 -16.98 19.41
C VAL A 15 13.79 -16.65 20.24
N GLU A 16 14.93 -17.25 19.91
CA GLU A 16 16.18 -17.07 20.65
C GLU A 16 17.14 -16.16 19.86
N ASP A 17 17.31 -14.92 20.33
CA ASP A 17 18.04 -13.85 19.61
C ASP A 17 19.57 -14.05 19.52
N LYS A 18 20.13 -14.95 20.34
CA LYS A 18 21.59 -15.09 20.51
C LYS A 18 22.17 -16.36 19.89
N GLU A 19 21.36 -17.41 19.78
CA GLU A 19 21.66 -18.62 19.01
C GLU A 19 20.35 -19.01 18.33
N PRO A 20 20.14 -18.70 17.03
CA PRO A 20 18.93 -19.13 16.37
C PRO A 20 18.93 -20.66 16.36
N LEU A 21 18.14 -21.28 17.25
CA LEU A 21 17.68 -22.64 17.06
C LEU A 21 17.29 -22.74 15.58
N ARG A 22 17.83 -23.74 14.89
CA ARG A 22 17.76 -23.88 13.42
C ARG A 22 16.34 -23.78 12.85
N ILE A 23 15.30 -23.80 13.68
CA ILE A 23 13.89 -23.71 13.32
C ILE A 23 13.11 -23.09 14.50
N PRO A 24 12.38 -21.98 14.32
CA PRO A 24 11.52 -21.44 15.38
C PRO A 24 10.41 -22.43 15.73
N LEU A 25 10.05 -22.49 17.02
CA LEU A 25 9.06 -23.44 17.57
C LEU A 25 7.85 -22.68 18.13
N VAL A 26 6.66 -23.24 17.90
CA VAL A 26 5.41 -22.81 18.53
C VAL A 26 4.96 -23.88 19.52
N SER A 27 4.77 -23.49 20.77
CA SER A 27 4.29 -24.38 21.82
C SER A 27 2.79 -24.24 22.01
N ILE A 28 2.04 -25.33 21.80
CA ILE A 28 0.59 -25.40 21.93
C ILE A 28 0.23 -26.29 23.13
N TYR A 29 -0.52 -25.75 24.07
CA TYR A 29 -1.13 -26.51 25.17
C TYR A 29 -2.46 -27.11 24.72
N GLN A 30 -2.59 -28.42 24.80
CA GLN A 30 -3.80 -29.15 24.44
C GLN A 30 -4.61 -29.46 25.71
N PRO A 31 -5.78 -28.82 25.92
CA PRO A 31 -6.55 -28.97 27.14
C PRO A 31 -7.06 -30.41 27.36
N ASP A 32 -7.43 -31.09 26.27
CA ASP A 32 -8.01 -32.43 26.29
C ASP A 32 -7.03 -33.49 26.81
N THR A 33 -5.76 -33.38 26.41
CA THR A 33 -4.69 -34.30 26.79
C THR A 33 -3.81 -33.77 27.92
N ARG A 34 -3.97 -32.50 28.30
CA ARG A 34 -3.13 -31.76 29.27
C ARG A 34 -1.65 -31.82 28.92
N GLN A 35 -1.32 -31.81 27.63
CA GLN A 35 0.04 -31.87 27.12
C GLN A 35 0.42 -30.57 26.41
N VAL A 36 1.69 -30.18 26.52
CA VAL A 36 2.29 -29.14 25.68
C VAL A 36 3.01 -29.84 24.54
N ARG A 37 2.68 -29.44 23.31
CA ARG A 37 3.35 -29.94 22.09
C ARG A 37 4.01 -28.76 21.37
N ALA A 38 5.29 -28.92 21.07
CA ALA A 38 6.04 -27.97 20.26
C ALA A 38 5.98 -28.38 18.79
N PHE A 39 5.75 -27.40 17.91
CA PHE A 39 5.74 -27.55 16.46
C PHE A 39 6.76 -26.62 15.83
N ALA A 40 7.58 -27.14 14.92
CA ALA A 40 8.45 -26.32 14.10
C ALA A 40 7.62 -25.48 13.14
N VAL A 41 7.85 -24.16 13.13
CA VAL A 41 7.09 -23.20 12.29
C VAL A 41 7.15 -23.58 10.81
N ARG A 42 8.30 -24.10 10.33
CA ARG A 42 8.47 -24.53 8.93
C ARG A 42 7.53 -25.67 8.52
N ASP A 43 7.03 -26.45 9.48
CA ASP A 43 6.15 -27.59 9.25
C ASP A 43 4.67 -27.17 9.30
N ILE A 44 4.37 -25.91 9.67
CA ILE A 44 3.01 -25.36 9.77
C ILE A 44 2.58 -24.80 8.41
N GLN A 45 1.65 -25.49 7.75
CA GLN A 45 1.10 -25.05 6.46
C GLN A 45 -0.13 -24.13 6.60
N ARG A 46 -0.86 -24.25 7.71
CA ARG A 46 -2.10 -23.50 7.95
C ARG A 46 -2.29 -23.23 9.44
N VAL A 47 -2.69 -22.00 9.77
CA VAL A 47 -3.10 -21.59 11.11
C VAL A 47 -4.52 -21.05 11.04
N GLU A 48 -5.39 -21.50 11.95
CA GLU A 48 -6.76 -21.05 12.08
C GLU A 48 -6.97 -20.56 13.51
N ILE A 49 -7.50 -19.35 13.65
CA ILE A 49 -7.79 -18.75 14.96
C ILE A 49 -9.20 -19.17 15.34
N LEU A 50 -9.31 -20.03 16.36
CA LEU A 50 -10.57 -20.60 16.81
C LEU A 50 -11.38 -19.66 17.71
N ASP A 51 -10.74 -18.62 18.27
CA ASP A 51 -11.41 -17.63 19.11
C ASP A 51 -11.81 -16.41 18.28
N ASP A 52 -13.12 -16.19 18.13
CA ASP A 52 -13.68 -15.12 17.30
C ASP A 52 -13.21 -13.73 17.73
N ARG A 53 -13.07 -13.50 19.04
CA ARG A 53 -12.58 -12.20 19.56
C ARG A 53 -11.13 -11.96 19.19
N SER A 54 -10.26 -12.95 19.36
CA SER A 54 -8.86 -12.87 18.95
C SER A 54 -8.71 -12.70 17.44
N ALA A 55 -9.61 -13.31 16.64
CA ALA A 55 -9.62 -13.13 15.19
C ALA A 55 -10.03 -11.71 14.78
N GLU A 56 -11.04 -11.14 15.44
CA GLU A 56 -11.44 -9.72 15.28
C GLU A 56 -10.31 -8.77 15.70
N ASP A 57 -9.69 -8.99 16.85
CA ASP A 57 -8.60 -8.17 17.38
C ASP A 57 -7.37 -8.23 16.45
N LEU A 58 -6.96 -9.42 16.00
CA LEU A 58 -5.85 -9.54 15.05
C LEU A 58 -6.17 -8.84 13.73
N SER A 59 -7.39 -8.98 13.23
CA SER A 59 -7.83 -8.28 12.02
C SER A 59 -7.80 -6.76 12.21
N TYR A 60 -8.18 -6.27 13.39
CA TYR A 60 -8.09 -4.86 13.76
C TYR A 60 -6.63 -4.38 13.80
N PHE A 61 -5.73 -5.10 14.48
CA PHE A 61 -4.32 -4.74 14.60
C PHE A 61 -3.59 -4.81 13.25
N LEU A 62 -3.85 -5.81 12.42
CA LEU A 62 -3.27 -5.91 11.08
C LEU A 62 -3.72 -4.75 10.18
N ARG A 63 -4.99 -4.33 10.28
CA ARG A 63 -5.49 -3.13 9.58
C ARG A 63 -4.87 -1.85 10.13
N ALA A 64 -4.73 -1.73 11.45
CA ALA A 64 -4.11 -0.58 12.10
C ALA A 64 -2.59 -0.49 11.82
N ALA A 65 -1.90 -1.62 11.64
CA ALA A 65 -0.48 -1.66 11.27
C ALA A 65 -0.26 -1.43 9.77
N GLN A 66 -1.23 -1.78 8.93
CA GLN A 66 -1.21 -1.45 7.49
C GLN A 66 -1.58 0.00 7.20
N SER A 67 -2.34 0.66 8.08
CA SER A 67 -2.48 2.10 8.01
C SER A 67 -1.19 2.75 8.52
N GLU A 68 -0.45 3.41 7.63
CA GLU A 68 0.61 4.34 8.01
C GLU A 68 0.18 5.23 9.19
N GLU A 69 1.15 5.66 10.03
CA GLU A 69 0.98 6.47 11.25
C GLU A 69 0.04 7.69 11.13
N ASP A 70 -0.37 8.08 9.92
CA ASP A 70 -1.24 9.22 9.62
C ASP A 70 -2.76 8.92 9.56
N ARG A 71 -3.22 7.67 9.57
CA ARG A 71 -4.68 7.38 9.50
C ARG A 71 -5.27 6.95 10.84
N ARG A 72 -6.03 7.84 11.47
CA ARG A 72 -6.83 7.54 12.68
C ARG A 72 -8.21 7.03 12.28
N ALA A 73 -8.55 5.80 12.66
CA ALA A 73 -9.87 5.22 12.42
C ALA A 73 -10.83 5.47 13.60
N ALA A 74 -12.06 5.91 13.33
CA ALA A 74 -13.15 5.99 14.30
C ALA A 74 -14.27 5.00 13.92
N THR A 75 -14.63 4.09 14.83
CA THR A 75 -15.68 3.09 14.59
C THR A 75 -16.97 3.52 15.27
N LEU A 76 -18.02 3.81 14.49
CA LEU A 76 -19.37 4.06 14.99
C LEU A 76 -20.17 2.75 14.98
N ARG A 77 -20.65 2.30 16.15
CA ARG A 77 -21.55 1.14 16.27
C ARG A 77 -22.99 1.64 16.35
N LEU A 78 -23.82 1.18 15.42
CA LEU A 78 -25.25 1.52 15.35
C LEU A 78 -26.08 0.30 15.74
N SER A 79 -27.30 0.53 16.23
CA SER A 79 -28.28 -0.55 16.46
C SER A 79 -28.93 -0.99 15.15
N ASP A 80 -29.61 -2.13 15.14
CA ASP A 80 -30.34 -2.60 13.94
C ASP A 80 -31.43 -1.60 13.51
N GLY A 81 -31.52 -1.33 12.20
CA GLY A 81 -32.47 -0.39 11.58
C GLY A 81 -31.80 0.68 10.71
N GLU A 82 -32.62 1.55 10.09
CA GLU A 82 -32.14 2.73 9.35
C GLU A 82 -31.86 3.90 10.30
N HIS A 83 -30.70 4.56 10.13
CA HIS A 83 -30.28 5.70 10.94
C HIS A 83 -29.92 6.89 10.03
N ALA A 84 -30.46 8.06 10.33
CA ALA A 84 -29.98 9.31 9.76
C ALA A 84 -28.76 9.79 10.57
N LEU A 85 -27.57 9.67 9.99
CA LEU A 85 -26.30 10.03 10.65
C LEU A 85 -25.68 11.27 10.02
N LEU A 86 -25.12 12.12 10.88
CA LEU A 86 -24.21 13.20 10.50
C LEU A 86 -22.92 13.03 11.29
N VAL A 87 -21.82 12.80 10.59
CA VAL A 87 -20.48 12.70 11.16
C VAL A 87 -19.70 13.93 10.72
N GLY A 88 -19.19 14.70 11.68
CA GLY A 88 -18.37 15.88 11.42
C GLY A 88 -17.11 15.85 12.27
N TYR A 89 -16.04 16.44 11.76
CA TYR A 89 -14.79 16.63 12.47
C TYR A 89 -14.39 18.12 12.39
N ILE A 90 -13.52 18.55 13.29
CA ILE A 90 -13.01 19.92 13.31
C ILE A 90 -11.52 19.86 13.00
N ALA A 91 -11.12 20.50 11.91
CA ALA A 91 -9.72 20.73 11.57
C ALA A 91 -9.31 22.18 11.89
N PRO A 92 -8.01 22.44 12.15
CA PRO A 92 -7.50 23.81 12.26
C PRO A 92 -7.78 24.59 10.97
N ALA A 93 -8.30 25.81 11.09
CA ALA A 93 -8.50 26.68 9.93
C ALA A 93 -7.13 27.06 9.33
N PRO A 94 -6.97 27.02 7.99
CA PRO A 94 -5.71 27.40 7.35
C PRO A 94 -5.44 28.89 7.53
N ALA A 95 -4.18 29.25 7.72
CA ALA A 95 -3.76 30.64 7.66
C ALA A 95 -3.86 31.13 6.21
N TRP A 96 -4.29 32.37 6.03
CA TRP A 96 -4.38 33.00 4.71
C TRP A 96 -3.52 34.26 4.66
N ARG A 97 -3.06 34.61 3.46
CA ARG A 97 -2.19 35.75 3.17
C ARG A 97 -2.88 36.69 2.21
N VAL A 98 -2.50 37.95 2.27
CA VAL A 98 -2.94 38.97 1.31
C VAL A 98 -1.81 39.30 0.35
N SER A 99 -2.13 39.40 -0.93
CA SER A 99 -1.24 39.97 -1.95
C SER A 99 -1.94 41.12 -2.64
N TYR A 100 -1.20 42.16 -2.99
CA TYR A 100 -1.74 43.35 -3.63
C TYR A 100 -0.99 43.65 -4.92
N ARG A 101 -1.72 44.01 -5.97
CA ARG A 101 -1.15 44.57 -7.21
C ARG A 101 -1.72 45.96 -7.40
N ILE A 102 -0.83 46.90 -7.68
CA ILE A 102 -1.19 48.26 -8.07
C ILE A 102 -0.80 48.43 -9.53
N LEU A 103 -1.76 48.77 -10.37
CA LEU A 103 -1.56 49.20 -11.75
C LEU A 103 -1.80 50.70 -11.81
N PHE A 104 -0.80 51.43 -12.27
CA PHE A 104 -0.86 52.87 -12.40
C PHE A 104 -0.77 53.24 -13.89
N GLU A 105 -1.79 53.94 -14.38
CA GLU A 105 -1.84 54.45 -15.74
C GLU A 105 -2.01 55.97 -15.69
N GLU A 106 -1.08 56.68 -16.32
CA GLU A 106 -1.14 58.13 -16.45
C GLU A 106 -2.09 58.47 -17.62
N SER A 107 -3.11 59.31 -17.38
CA SER A 107 -4.02 59.70 -18.45
C SER A 107 -3.29 60.56 -19.49
N GLN A 108 -2.90 59.98 -20.62
CA GLN A 108 -2.45 60.78 -21.75
C GLN A 108 -3.63 61.55 -22.33
N GLN A 109 -3.62 62.88 -22.17
CA GLN A 109 -4.46 63.76 -22.98
C GLN A 109 -4.09 63.55 -24.44
N SER A 110 -5.06 63.13 -25.25
CA SER A 110 -4.97 63.04 -26.70
C SER A 110 -4.32 64.30 -27.28
N ALA A 111 -3.26 64.10 -28.04
CA ALA A 111 -2.57 65.14 -28.79
C ALA A 111 -3.45 65.64 -29.94
N ASP A 112 -4.45 66.46 -29.64
CA ASP A 112 -5.01 67.42 -30.61
C ASP A 112 -5.71 68.59 -29.92
N SER A 113 -4.95 69.59 -29.49
CA SER A 113 -5.44 70.96 -29.31
C SER A 113 -4.27 71.94 -29.32
N SER A 114 -3.95 72.41 -30.52
CA SER A 114 -3.13 73.60 -30.72
C SER A 114 -3.90 74.84 -30.23
N GLN A 115 -3.85 75.10 -28.92
CA GLN A 115 -3.92 76.41 -28.26
C GLN A 115 -4.22 76.17 -26.78
N GLN A 116 -3.22 76.25 -25.91
CA GLN A 116 -3.44 76.30 -24.46
C GLN A 116 -2.56 77.38 -23.83
N SER A 117 -3.22 78.33 -23.16
CA SER A 117 -2.65 79.45 -22.43
C SER A 117 -2.01 79.05 -21.10
N ASP A 118 -1.04 79.84 -20.65
CA ASP A 118 -0.15 79.67 -19.48
C ASP A 118 -0.81 79.60 -18.07
N ALA A 119 -2.13 79.40 -17.95
CA ALA A 119 -2.86 79.47 -16.68
C ALA A 119 -3.19 78.10 -16.02
N ASP A 120 -2.86 76.96 -16.62
CA ASP A 120 -3.32 75.63 -16.16
C ASP A 120 -2.16 74.70 -15.73
N LYS A 121 -1.08 75.25 -15.17
CA LYS A 121 0.10 74.47 -14.71
C LYS A 121 -0.08 73.70 -13.39
N ASN A 122 -1.29 73.67 -12.81
CA ASN A 122 -1.53 73.04 -11.50
C ASN A 122 -2.79 72.17 -11.45
N LYS A 123 -3.14 71.49 -12.55
CA LYS A 123 -4.02 70.31 -12.50
C LYS A 123 -3.13 69.08 -12.47
N LEU A 124 -3.12 68.35 -11.35
CA LEU A 124 -2.57 67.00 -11.33
C LEU A 124 -3.19 66.21 -12.49
N GLN A 125 -2.36 65.63 -13.35
CA GLN A 125 -2.81 64.71 -14.38
C GLN A 125 -3.59 63.58 -13.69
N ALA A 126 -4.80 63.32 -14.17
CA ALA A 126 -5.69 62.35 -13.56
C ALA A 126 -5.18 60.93 -13.87
N ALA A 127 -4.24 60.42 -13.07
CA ALA A 127 -3.79 59.06 -13.20
C ALA A 127 -4.86 58.08 -12.66
N THR A 128 -5.15 57.04 -13.44
CA THR A 128 -5.99 55.93 -13.01
C THR A 128 -5.12 54.90 -12.29
N CYS A 129 -5.45 54.63 -11.03
CA CYS A 129 -4.77 53.65 -10.20
C CYS A 129 -5.73 52.52 -9.86
N LEU A 130 -5.47 51.32 -10.36
CA LEU A 130 -6.23 50.11 -10.04
C LEU A 130 -5.47 49.31 -8.98
N LEU A 131 -6.04 49.21 -7.78
CA LEU A 131 -5.54 48.32 -6.72
C LEU A 131 -6.37 47.03 -6.72
N GLN A 132 -5.69 45.91 -6.93
CA GLN A 132 -6.26 44.57 -6.81
C GLN A 132 -5.67 43.89 -5.58
N GLY A 133 -6.52 43.21 -4.83
CA GLY A 133 -6.13 42.39 -3.69
C GLY A 133 -6.53 40.93 -3.91
N TRP A 134 -5.65 40.00 -3.54
CA TRP A 134 -5.92 38.57 -3.49
C TRP A 134 -5.81 38.07 -2.06
N GLY A 135 -6.73 37.19 -1.68
CA GLY A 135 -6.59 36.32 -0.51
C GLY A 135 -6.07 34.96 -0.98
N LEU A 136 -4.92 34.54 -0.46
CA LEU A 136 -4.32 33.25 -0.75
C LEU A 136 -4.41 32.39 0.50
N PHE A 137 -4.91 31.16 0.37
CA PHE A 137 -4.86 30.16 1.43
C PHE A 137 -4.47 28.82 0.83
N ASP A 138 -3.74 28.03 1.61
CA ASP A 138 -3.29 26.71 1.19
C ASP A 138 -4.19 25.65 1.83
N ASN A 139 -4.65 24.67 1.04
CA ASN A 139 -5.30 23.50 1.61
C ASN A 139 -4.24 22.62 2.28
N GLN A 140 -4.21 22.67 3.61
CA GLN A 140 -3.31 21.87 4.46
C GLN A 140 -3.93 20.54 4.91
N LEU A 141 -5.13 20.22 4.43
CA LEU A 141 -5.80 18.96 4.74
C LEU A 141 -5.33 17.87 3.77
N ASP A 142 -5.35 16.63 4.23
CA ASP A 142 -5.07 15.46 3.40
C ASP A 142 -6.33 14.97 2.65
N GLU A 143 -7.14 15.93 2.17
CA GLU A 143 -8.34 15.69 1.37
C GLU A 143 -8.63 16.89 0.47
N ASP A 144 -9.35 16.62 -0.61
CA ASP A 144 -9.79 17.68 -1.52
C ASP A 144 -11.02 18.35 -0.93
N LEU A 145 -11.01 19.68 -0.90
CA LEU A 145 -12.16 20.46 -0.50
C LEU A 145 -13.05 20.67 -1.72
N GLU A 146 -14.27 20.14 -1.71
CA GLU A 146 -15.24 20.30 -2.79
C GLU A 146 -16.40 21.18 -2.35
N ASP A 147 -16.74 22.20 -3.16
CA ASP A 147 -17.87 23.10 -2.94
C ASP A 147 -17.93 23.73 -1.53
N VAL A 148 -16.76 24.15 -1.00
CA VAL A 148 -16.70 24.72 0.34
C VAL A 148 -17.06 26.20 0.35
N GLU A 149 -17.83 26.60 1.37
CA GLU A 149 -18.10 28.01 1.65
C GLU A 149 -16.89 28.65 2.34
N LEU A 150 -16.21 29.57 1.64
CA LEU A 150 -15.03 30.23 2.16
C LEU A 150 -15.34 31.61 2.77
N THR A 151 -14.91 31.79 4.02
CA THR A 151 -14.93 33.08 4.71
C THR A 151 -13.52 33.41 5.22
N LEU A 152 -12.95 34.50 4.71
CA LEU A 152 -11.66 35.01 5.17
C LEU A 152 -11.89 36.08 6.24
N VAL A 153 -11.24 35.93 7.39
CA VAL A 153 -11.34 36.88 8.50
C VAL A 153 -9.98 37.55 8.70
N ALA A 154 -9.95 38.88 8.61
CA ALA A 154 -8.79 39.70 8.92
C ALA A 154 -8.93 40.35 10.31
N GLY A 155 -7.84 40.36 11.07
CA GLY A 155 -7.75 40.89 12.43
C GLY A 155 -6.86 40.03 13.33
N MET A 156 -6.87 40.25 14.64
CA MET A 156 -6.31 39.34 15.64
C MET A 156 -7.44 38.44 16.19
N PRO A 157 -7.83 37.36 15.50
CA PRO A 157 -8.80 36.43 16.06
C PRO A 157 -8.20 35.76 17.30
N VAL A 158 -9.02 35.53 18.32
CA VAL A 158 -8.61 34.70 19.46
C VAL A 158 -8.51 33.25 18.96
N SER A 159 -7.32 32.85 18.52
CA SER A 159 -7.00 31.47 18.17
C SER A 159 -6.25 30.81 19.33
N PHE A 160 -6.68 29.62 19.71
CA PHE A 160 -6.05 28.85 20.78
C PHE A 160 -5.87 27.40 20.32
N ARG A 161 -4.74 26.80 20.67
CA ARG A 161 -4.50 25.36 20.48
C ARG A 161 -4.95 24.64 21.73
N TYR A 162 -6.03 23.88 21.62
CA TYR A 162 -6.54 23.07 22.73
C TYR A 162 -6.19 21.59 22.51
N ARG A 163 -5.50 20.97 23.47
CA ARG A 163 -5.18 19.54 23.41
C ARG A 163 -6.38 18.73 23.88
N LEU A 164 -7.24 18.34 22.95
CA LEU A 164 -8.48 17.60 23.27
C LEU A 164 -8.25 16.23 23.95
N TYR A 165 -7.07 15.63 23.77
CA TYR A 165 -6.69 14.35 24.37
C TYR A 165 -6.19 14.46 25.81
N GLU A 166 -5.84 15.66 26.25
CA GLU A 166 -5.26 15.89 27.57
C GLU A 166 -6.39 16.44 28.47
N PRO A 167 -7.00 15.61 29.34
CA PRO A 167 -8.11 16.05 30.16
C PRO A 167 -7.62 17.11 31.16
N HIS A 168 -7.90 18.37 30.88
CA HIS A 168 -7.63 19.48 31.79
C HIS A 168 -8.87 19.72 32.66
N THR A 169 -8.79 19.36 33.94
CA THR A 169 -9.85 19.67 34.91
C THR A 169 -9.54 21.03 35.54
N PRO A 170 -10.33 22.09 35.28
CA PRO A 170 -10.12 23.36 35.95
C PRO A 170 -10.37 23.21 37.45
N GLU A 171 -9.51 23.81 38.27
CA GLU A 171 -9.73 23.85 39.72
C GLU A 171 -11.01 24.65 40.01
N ARG A 172 -11.95 24.00 40.72
CA ARG A 172 -13.16 24.68 41.19
C ARG A 172 -12.83 25.44 42.47
N PRO A 173 -13.04 26.77 42.51
CA PRO A 173 -12.91 27.50 43.76
C PRO A 173 -13.92 26.95 44.76
N LEU A 174 -13.43 26.53 45.92
CA LEU A 174 -14.27 26.16 47.06
C LEU A 174 -14.79 27.45 47.68
N ILE A 175 -16.05 27.78 47.41
CA ILE A 175 -16.76 28.81 48.16
C ILE A 175 -17.17 28.15 49.48
N ALA A 176 -16.48 28.51 50.56
CA ALA A 176 -16.94 28.15 51.90
C ALA A 176 -18.17 29.00 52.22
N ASP A 177 -19.26 28.35 52.65
CA ASP A 177 -20.37 29.08 53.25
C ASP A 177 -19.83 29.77 54.50
N GLU A 178 -19.79 31.10 54.50
CA GLU A 178 -19.54 31.86 55.72
C GLU A 178 -20.63 31.46 56.72
N GLU A 179 -20.19 30.87 57.85
CA GLU A 179 -21.05 30.68 59.00
C GLU A 179 -21.72 32.02 59.29
N ARG A 180 -23.05 32.03 59.13
CA ARG A 180 -23.88 33.23 59.24
C ARG A 180 -23.95 33.64 60.71
N THR A 181 -22.86 34.18 61.25
CA THR A 181 -22.89 34.92 62.51
C THR A 181 -23.66 36.20 62.25
N VAL A 182 -24.80 36.32 62.92
CA VAL A 182 -25.68 37.49 62.85
C VAL A 182 -24.89 38.71 63.33
N ASN A 183 -24.36 39.48 62.37
CA ASN A 183 -23.87 40.81 62.65
C ASN A 183 -25.07 41.75 62.80
N ALA A 184 -25.05 42.55 63.86
CA ALA A 184 -26.08 43.52 64.20
C ALA A 184 -26.35 44.51 63.04
N PRO A 185 -27.54 45.14 62.97
CA PRO A 185 -27.92 46.02 61.87
C PRO A 185 -26.95 47.21 61.76
N ILE A 186 -26.34 47.38 60.58
CA ILE A 186 -25.50 48.53 60.26
C ILE A 186 -26.35 49.55 59.51
N GLU A 187 -26.43 50.76 60.09
CA GLU A 187 -27.10 51.94 59.55
C GLU A 187 -26.31 52.51 58.36
N PHE A 188 -27.00 52.87 57.28
CA PHE A 188 -26.40 53.47 56.09
C PHE A 188 -26.28 54.99 56.22
N ALA A 189 -25.05 55.50 56.23
CA ALA A 189 -24.75 56.92 56.04
C ALA A 189 -24.36 57.21 54.58
N GLY A 190 -25.19 58.05 53.96
CA GLY A 190 -25.13 58.70 52.64
C GLY A 190 -23.83 58.71 51.83
N MET A 191 -23.99 58.30 50.57
CA MET A 191 -23.09 58.48 49.44
C MET A 191 -22.90 59.96 49.06
N PRO A 192 -21.67 60.43 48.77
CA PRO A 192 -21.46 61.68 48.04
C PRO A 192 -21.45 61.44 46.51
N PRO A 193 -21.91 62.41 45.70
CA PRO A 193 -22.25 62.23 44.29
C PRO A 193 -21.05 62.33 43.32
N PRO A 194 -21.18 61.77 42.09
CA PRO A 194 -20.15 61.84 41.05
C PRO A 194 -20.12 63.21 40.34
N ALA A 195 -18.92 63.66 39.97
CA ALA A 195 -18.70 64.87 39.17
C ALA A 195 -18.96 64.62 37.67
N ALA A 196 -19.54 65.64 37.03
CA ALA A 196 -20.13 65.66 35.70
C ALA A 196 -19.13 65.72 34.52
N PRO A 197 -19.57 65.38 33.28
CA PRO A 197 -18.74 65.28 32.07
C PRO A 197 -18.61 66.61 31.31
N MET A 198 -17.51 66.77 30.55
CA MET A 198 -17.31 67.89 29.60
C MET A 198 -17.59 67.50 28.15
N ALA A 199 -17.92 68.52 27.37
CA ALA A 199 -18.87 68.51 26.27
C ALA A 199 -18.29 68.35 24.86
N MET A 200 -19.20 67.98 23.97
CA MET A 200 -19.11 67.83 22.50
C MET A 200 -18.84 69.15 21.76
N ALA A 201 -18.27 69.04 20.56
CA ALA A 201 -18.44 70.03 19.48
C ALA A 201 -18.70 69.31 18.15
N ALA A 202 -19.67 69.82 17.38
CA ALA A 202 -20.09 69.35 16.06
C ALA A 202 -20.46 70.58 15.18
N PRO A 203 -20.98 70.45 13.95
CA PRO A 203 -20.26 70.34 12.67
C PRO A 203 -20.79 71.34 11.61
N ALA A 204 -20.35 71.26 10.33
CA ALA A 204 -21.11 71.60 9.08
C ALA A 204 -20.19 71.80 7.85
N PRO A 205 -20.69 71.87 6.58
CA PRO A 205 -21.69 71.00 5.94
C PRO A 205 -21.31 70.59 4.49
N MET A 206 -22.16 69.73 3.94
CA MET A 206 -22.14 69.06 2.63
C MET A 206 -22.76 69.93 1.50
N MET A 207 -22.31 69.81 0.24
CA MET A 207 -23.06 70.20 -0.96
C MET A 207 -23.29 69.01 -1.91
N LYS A 208 -24.45 69.05 -2.58
CA LYS A 208 -25.10 67.97 -3.34
C LYS A 208 -24.94 68.11 -4.87
N ARG A 209 -25.40 67.04 -5.56
CA ARG A 209 -26.02 66.95 -6.93
C ARG A 209 -25.06 66.67 -8.10
N ALA A 210 -25.45 65.95 -9.17
CA ALA A 210 -26.60 65.11 -9.48
C ALA A 210 -26.30 64.33 -10.79
N ARG A 211 -27.12 63.30 -11.05
CA ARG A 211 -27.26 62.42 -12.23
C ARG A 211 -27.07 63.07 -13.62
N ALA A 212 -26.63 62.28 -14.62
CA ALA A 212 -27.46 61.84 -15.76
C ALA A 212 -26.71 60.88 -16.71
N ILE A 213 -27.50 60.03 -17.37
CA ILE A 213 -27.19 58.92 -18.28
C ILE A 213 -27.22 59.41 -19.74
N THR A 214 -26.33 58.91 -20.60
CA THR A 214 -26.64 58.67 -22.05
C THR A 214 -25.72 57.60 -22.68
N MET A 215 -26.37 56.64 -23.35
CA MET A 215 -25.89 55.67 -24.36
C MET A 215 -25.42 56.41 -25.64
N ALA A 216 -24.63 55.93 -26.60
CA ALA A 216 -23.98 54.68 -26.99
C ALA A 216 -22.95 55.01 -28.11
N ALA A 217 -22.03 54.09 -28.44
CA ALA A 217 -21.82 53.54 -29.80
C ALA A 217 -20.47 52.82 -29.88
N ASP A 218 -20.51 51.58 -30.34
CA ASP A 218 -19.37 50.70 -30.59
C ASP A 218 -18.36 51.28 -31.58
N SER A 219 -17.08 51.05 -31.29
CA SER A 219 -16.09 50.78 -32.32
C SER A 219 -15.03 49.82 -31.80
N VAL A 220 -14.86 48.72 -32.52
CA VAL A 220 -13.88 47.67 -32.27
C VAL A 220 -12.50 48.19 -32.65
N ALA A 221 -11.58 48.29 -31.68
CA ALA A 221 -10.18 48.56 -31.94
C ALA A 221 -9.27 47.84 -30.93
N THR A 222 -8.56 46.84 -31.45
CA THR A 222 -7.24 46.32 -31.07
C THR A 222 -6.82 46.45 -29.60
N GLU A 223 -6.96 45.35 -28.86
CA GLU A 223 -6.63 45.25 -27.43
C GLU A 223 -5.20 45.70 -27.10
N ARG A 224 -5.12 46.84 -26.42
CA ARG A 224 -4.02 47.17 -25.52
C ARG A 224 -4.50 46.87 -24.11
N PHE A 225 -3.69 46.15 -23.33
CA PHE A 225 -3.92 45.95 -21.89
C PHE A 225 -4.12 47.33 -21.22
N SER A 226 -5.34 47.62 -20.78
CA SER A 226 -5.71 48.86 -20.07
C SER A 226 -6.36 48.52 -18.74
N ALA A 227 -6.17 49.36 -17.72
CA ALA A 227 -6.71 49.14 -16.38
C ALA A 227 -8.24 48.98 -16.39
N GLY A 228 -8.94 49.72 -17.25
CA GLY A 228 -10.38 49.60 -17.42
C GLY A 228 -10.84 48.27 -18.05
N ALA A 229 -10.06 47.70 -18.98
CA ALA A 229 -10.36 46.38 -19.56
C ALA A 229 -10.09 45.23 -18.57
N LEU A 230 -9.11 45.41 -17.67
CA LEU A 230 -8.75 44.43 -16.64
C LEU A 230 -9.73 44.45 -15.44
N GLU A 231 -10.21 45.64 -15.07
CA GLU A 231 -11.26 45.81 -14.05
C GLU A 231 -12.59 45.20 -14.52
N ALA A 232 -12.93 45.38 -15.81
CA ALA A 232 -14.13 44.79 -16.40
C ALA A 232 -14.06 43.25 -16.56
N SER A 233 -12.87 42.68 -16.73
CA SER A 233 -12.68 41.23 -16.84
C SER A 233 -12.51 40.51 -15.49
N THR A 234 -12.29 41.26 -14.41
CA THR A 234 -12.12 40.70 -13.06
C THR A 234 -13.41 40.90 -12.26
N ALA A 235 -14.23 39.86 -12.16
CA ALA A 235 -15.40 39.88 -11.27
C ALA A 235 -14.95 39.82 -9.80
N ALA A 236 -15.41 40.76 -8.97
CA ALA A 236 -15.18 40.70 -7.53
C ALA A 236 -15.85 39.45 -6.93
N ALA A 237 -15.05 38.47 -6.54
CA ALA A 237 -15.54 37.19 -6.04
C ALA A 237 -15.99 37.21 -4.57
N SER A 238 -15.79 38.33 -3.85
CA SER A 238 -16.11 38.44 -2.42
C SER A 238 -16.72 39.79 -2.05
N THR A 239 -17.57 39.78 -1.02
CA THR A 239 -18.13 40.99 -0.41
C THR A 239 -17.58 41.15 1.01
N GLY A 240 -17.15 42.37 1.35
CA GLY A 240 -16.62 42.70 2.68
C GLY A 240 -17.70 43.24 3.60
N GLU A 241 -17.73 42.77 4.85
CA GLU A 241 -18.59 43.30 5.94
C GLU A 241 -17.72 43.66 7.16
N GLU A 242 -17.98 44.82 7.76
CA GLU A 242 -17.32 45.28 8.99
C GLU A 242 -18.05 44.71 10.22
N ARG A 243 -17.36 43.91 11.05
CA ARG A 243 -17.91 43.34 12.28
C ARG A 243 -17.05 43.69 13.50
N GLY A 244 -17.18 44.94 13.95
CA GLY A 244 -16.46 45.43 15.12
C GLY A 244 -14.96 45.59 14.83
N ALA A 245 -14.10 44.85 15.52
CA ALA A 245 -12.64 44.89 15.33
C ALA A 245 -12.11 43.91 14.26
N LEU A 246 -13.00 43.17 13.58
CA LEU A 246 -12.67 42.18 12.57
C LEU A 246 -13.30 42.55 11.22
N PHE A 247 -12.58 42.26 10.14
CA PHE A 247 -13.08 42.37 8.78
C PHE A 247 -13.34 40.97 8.22
N GLN A 248 -14.53 40.75 7.68
CA GLN A 248 -14.93 39.48 7.08
C GLN A 248 -15.09 39.64 5.57
N TYR A 249 -14.49 38.74 4.79
CA TYR A 249 -14.66 38.63 3.35
C TYR A 249 -15.31 37.29 3.06
N ARG A 250 -16.57 37.32 2.61
CA ARG A 250 -17.30 36.11 2.22
C ARG A 250 -17.17 35.91 0.71
N VAL A 251 -16.69 34.74 0.30
CA VAL A 251 -16.64 34.39 -1.12
C VAL A 251 -18.06 34.03 -1.56
N ALA A 252 -18.55 34.65 -2.63
CA ALA A 252 -19.95 34.57 -3.02
C ALA A 252 -20.34 33.21 -3.64
N HIS A 253 -19.36 32.46 -4.14
CA HIS A 253 -19.54 31.15 -4.76
C HIS A 253 -18.70 30.11 -4.03
N PRO A 254 -19.21 28.87 -3.84
CA PRO A 254 -18.42 27.77 -3.32
C PRO A 254 -17.13 27.57 -4.12
N VAL A 255 -16.06 27.19 -3.43
CA VAL A 255 -14.72 27.00 -4.02
C VAL A 255 -14.27 25.57 -3.76
N SER A 256 -13.58 24.96 -4.73
CA SER A 256 -12.94 23.67 -4.55
C SER A 256 -11.41 23.81 -4.57
N VAL A 257 -10.70 23.16 -3.65
CA VAL A 257 -9.23 23.26 -3.50
C VAL A 257 -8.61 21.89 -3.23
N ALA A 258 -7.76 21.42 -4.15
CA ALA A 258 -7.05 20.15 -4.04
C ALA A 258 -5.92 20.19 -2.99
N ARG A 259 -5.49 19.02 -2.49
CA ARG A 259 -4.38 18.90 -1.54
C ARG A 259 -3.02 19.24 -2.15
N GLY A 260 -2.21 20.05 -1.46
CA GLY A 260 -0.77 20.26 -1.73
C GLY A 260 -0.27 20.41 -3.19
N PRO A 261 -1.00 21.07 -4.13
CA PRO A 261 -0.53 21.18 -5.50
C PRO A 261 0.54 22.26 -5.63
N VAL A 262 1.56 21.97 -6.41
CA VAL A 262 2.54 22.94 -6.88
C VAL A 262 2.47 23.00 -8.39
N THR A 263 2.29 24.20 -8.91
CA THR A 263 2.42 24.47 -10.34
C THR A 263 3.90 24.61 -10.68
N VAL A 264 4.38 23.79 -11.61
CA VAL A 264 5.74 23.87 -12.12
C VAL A 264 5.73 24.76 -13.36
N LEU A 265 6.56 25.80 -13.31
CA LEU A 265 6.81 26.70 -14.43
C LEU A 265 8.24 26.46 -14.93
N ASP A 266 8.40 26.20 -16.22
CA ASP A 266 9.72 26.11 -16.86
C ASP A 266 9.91 27.33 -17.77
N MET A 267 11.00 28.08 -17.57
CA MET A 267 11.30 29.32 -18.30
C MET A 267 10.16 30.36 -18.35
N GLY A 268 9.22 30.30 -17.40
CA GLY A 268 8.05 31.18 -17.33
C GLY A 268 6.78 30.62 -17.97
N ASP A 269 6.86 29.47 -18.64
CA ASP A 269 5.73 28.77 -19.23
C ASP A 269 5.22 27.66 -18.30
N TYR A 270 3.92 27.36 -18.37
CA TYR A 270 3.31 26.28 -17.62
C TYR A 270 3.86 24.92 -18.08
N ALA A 271 4.56 24.22 -17.20
CA ALA A 271 5.16 22.92 -17.47
C ALA A 271 4.31 21.76 -16.91
N GLY A 272 3.53 22.00 -15.84
CA GLY A 272 2.61 21.01 -15.28
C GLY A 272 2.25 21.26 -13.82
N GLU A 273 1.66 20.24 -13.21
CA GLU A 273 1.20 20.23 -11.83
C GLU A 273 1.78 19.02 -11.11
N ALA A 274 2.15 19.23 -9.85
CA ALA A 274 2.84 18.25 -9.05
C ALA A 274 2.28 18.28 -7.62
N VAL A 275 2.32 17.15 -6.92
CA VAL A 275 1.95 17.10 -5.49
C VAL A 275 3.22 16.89 -4.68
N LEU A 276 3.51 17.80 -3.76
CA LEU A 276 4.70 17.69 -2.91
C LEU A 276 4.43 16.79 -1.70
N PRO A 277 5.16 15.69 -1.52
CA PRO A 277 5.11 14.92 -0.28
C PRO A 277 5.85 15.65 0.86
N PHE A 278 5.54 15.29 2.10
CA PHE A 278 6.23 15.83 3.28
C PHE A 278 7.74 15.60 3.18
N THR A 279 8.51 16.68 3.24
CA THR A 279 9.97 16.64 3.11
C THR A 279 10.63 17.36 4.28
N ARG A 280 11.62 16.70 4.89
CA ARG A 280 12.38 17.27 6.02
C ARG A 280 13.25 18.43 5.55
N ALA A 281 13.59 19.36 6.45
CA ALA A 281 14.47 20.48 6.12
C ALA A 281 15.83 19.98 5.59
N GLY A 282 16.22 20.45 4.39
CA GLY A 282 17.43 20.01 3.69
C GLY A 282 17.29 18.69 2.92
N GLY A 283 16.10 18.09 2.88
CA GLY A 283 15.83 16.92 2.04
C GLY A 283 15.66 17.31 0.57
N GLU A 284 16.23 16.48 -0.31
CA GLU A 284 16.03 16.57 -1.76
C GLU A 284 14.98 15.53 -2.20
N LEU A 285 14.15 15.89 -3.17
CA LEU A 285 13.08 15.02 -3.66
C LEU A 285 12.87 15.24 -5.17
N ILE A 286 12.47 14.19 -5.87
CA ILE A 286 12.09 14.25 -7.30
C ILE A 286 10.56 14.27 -7.34
N VAL A 287 9.97 15.27 -8.01
CA VAL A 287 8.52 15.36 -8.19
C VAL A 287 8.16 15.09 -9.64
N PRO A 288 7.33 14.09 -9.94
CA PRO A 288 6.71 14.00 -11.24
C PRO A 288 5.68 15.15 -11.37
N TYR A 289 5.88 16.02 -12.36
CA TYR A 289 5.02 17.18 -12.61
C TYR A 289 4.32 17.15 -13.96
N ALA A 290 4.75 16.27 -14.87
CA ALA A 290 4.19 16.12 -16.21
C ALA A 290 4.44 14.70 -16.73
N VAL A 291 3.65 14.30 -17.73
CA VAL A 291 3.83 13.04 -18.47
C VAL A 291 4.32 13.37 -19.87
N GLU A 292 5.49 12.87 -20.24
CA GLU A 292 6.04 12.99 -21.59
C GLU A 292 5.52 11.84 -22.47
N LEU A 293 4.52 12.12 -23.30
CA LEU A 293 3.87 11.12 -24.17
C LEU A 293 4.78 10.61 -25.29
N GLY A 294 5.86 11.34 -25.62
CA GLY A 294 6.83 10.94 -26.63
C GLY A 294 7.79 9.85 -26.19
N ILE A 295 7.86 9.52 -24.89
CA ILE A 295 8.68 8.46 -24.33
C ILE A 295 7.79 7.30 -23.92
N ASN A 296 7.96 6.15 -24.57
CA ASN A 296 7.29 4.90 -24.20
C ASN A 296 8.29 3.95 -23.56
N VAL A 297 7.97 3.41 -22.38
CA VAL A 297 8.80 2.44 -21.67
C VAL A 297 8.01 1.14 -21.51
N LEU A 298 8.54 0.07 -22.10
CA LEU A 298 8.08 -1.29 -21.83
C LEU A 298 9.01 -1.93 -20.81
N GLU A 299 8.44 -2.44 -19.73
CA GLU A 299 9.15 -3.19 -18.71
C GLU A 299 8.85 -4.69 -18.85
N GLU A 300 9.89 -5.49 -18.94
CA GLU A 300 9.82 -6.94 -18.99
C GLU A 300 10.60 -7.53 -17.81
N PHE A 301 10.01 -8.51 -17.15
CA PHE A 301 10.61 -9.19 -16.02
C PHE A 301 10.86 -10.66 -16.34
N ASP A 302 12.04 -11.14 -15.97
CA ASP A 302 12.41 -12.54 -16.05
C ASP A 302 13.11 -12.99 -14.76
N SER A 303 12.95 -14.26 -14.42
CA SER A 303 13.57 -14.89 -13.26
C SER A 303 14.15 -16.23 -13.68
N THR A 304 15.44 -16.41 -13.43
CA THR A 304 16.17 -17.62 -13.78
C THR A 304 16.99 -18.11 -12.61
N ARG A 305 17.11 -19.43 -12.51
CA ARG A 305 17.99 -20.08 -11.54
C ARG A 305 19.16 -20.71 -12.26
N ILE A 306 20.35 -20.35 -11.83
CA ILE A 306 21.61 -20.80 -12.44
C ILE A 306 22.38 -21.58 -11.39
N ILE A 307 22.57 -22.87 -11.62
CA ILE A 307 23.36 -23.73 -10.71
C ILE A 307 24.79 -23.19 -10.66
N SER A 308 25.28 -22.91 -9.46
CA SER A 308 26.63 -22.43 -9.19
C SER A 308 27.54 -23.54 -8.67
N GLY A 309 26.96 -24.55 -8.01
CA GLY A 309 27.71 -25.66 -7.46
C GLY A 309 26.81 -26.78 -6.95
N MET A 310 27.37 -27.98 -6.85
CA MET A 310 26.65 -29.16 -6.37
C MET A 310 27.56 -29.96 -5.46
N ARG A 311 26.99 -30.54 -4.39
CA ARG A 311 27.69 -31.47 -3.50
C ARG A 311 26.76 -32.61 -3.12
N VAL A 312 27.27 -33.84 -3.18
CA VAL A 312 26.58 -35.01 -2.64
C VAL A 312 26.91 -35.11 -1.16
N ARG A 313 25.89 -35.28 -0.32
CA ARG A 313 26.04 -35.53 1.11
C ARG A 313 24.94 -36.47 1.59
N ASP A 314 25.35 -37.61 2.11
CA ASP A 314 24.44 -38.67 2.56
C ASP A 314 23.47 -39.04 1.40
N GLU A 315 22.16 -39.04 1.63
CA GLU A 315 21.14 -39.32 0.60
C GLU A 315 20.70 -38.10 -0.22
N TYR A 316 21.37 -36.96 -0.03
CA TYR A 316 20.95 -35.68 -0.61
C TYR A 316 22.00 -35.06 -1.51
N LEU A 317 21.50 -34.39 -2.54
CA LEU A 317 22.24 -33.49 -3.39
C LEU A 317 21.96 -32.05 -2.92
N LEU A 318 23.00 -31.41 -2.39
CA LEU A 318 22.98 -29.98 -2.10
C LEU A 318 23.32 -29.22 -3.38
N ILE A 319 22.32 -28.53 -3.93
CA ILE A 319 22.47 -27.70 -5.13
C ILE A 319 22.52 -26.25 -4.68
N GLN A 320 23.62 -25.58 -4.98
CA GLN A 320 23.77 -24.14 -4.85
C GLN A 320 23.38 -23.50 -6.18
N GLU A 321 22.50 -22.51 -6.12
CA GLU A 321 21.98 -21.83 -7.31
C GLU A 321 21.91 -20.32 -7.07
N TRP A 322 22.30 -19.54 -8.08
CA TRP A 322 22.00 -18.12 -8.13
C TRP A 322 20.57 -17.95 -8.60
N ASP A 323 19.75 -17.33 -7.77
CA ASP A 323 18.46 -16.82 -8.21
C ASP A 323 18.69 -15.43 -8.80
N VAL A 324 18.40 -15.27 -10.09
CA VAL A 324 18.71 -14.08 -10.89
C VAL A 324 17.41 -13.50 -11.43
N HIS A 325 17.10 -12.30 -10.97
CA HIS A 325 16.03 -11.46 -11.51
C HIS A 325 16.59 -10.48 -12.52
N THR A 326 16.00 -10.44 -13.71
CA THR A 326 16.34 -9.49 -14.77
C THR A 326 15.13 -8.64 -15.10
N THR A 327 15.27 -7.32 -14.94
CA THR A 327 14.31 -6.34 -15.42
C THR A 327 14.89 -5.65 -16.64
N ARG A 328 14.19 -5.78 -17.79
CA ARG A 328 14.57 -5.16 -19.06
C ARG A 328 13.63 -4.02 -19.38
N TYR A 329 14.19 -2.83 -19.56
CA TYR A 329 13.49 -1.63 -20.01
C TYR A 329 13.76 -1.42 -21.49
N ARG A 330 12.71 -1.46 -22.31
CA ARG A 330 12.76 -1.03 -23.72
C ARG A 330 12.13 0.35 -23.81
N ILE A 331 12.98 1.34 -24.04
CA ILE A 331 12.61 2.75 -24.03
C ILE A 331 12.58 3.24 -25.48
N HIS A 332 11.40 3.53 -25.99
CA HIS A 332 11.21 4.12 -27.32
C HIS A 332 11.01 5.63 -27.19
N ASN A 333 11.95 6.39 -27.74
CA ASN A 333 11.85 7.84 -27.84
C ASN A 333 11.34 8.23 -29.24
N SER A 334 10.12 8.76 -29.30
CA SER A 334 9.48 9.26 -30.54
C SER A 334 9.61 10.78 -30.73
N LEU A 335 10.33 11.46 -29.83
CA LEU A 335 10.62 12.88 -29.92
C LEU A 335 11.70 13.15 -30.98
N ALA A 336 11.67 14.36 -31.52
CA ALA A 336 12.72 14.86 -32.41
C ALA A 336 14.03 15.22 -31.67
N ALA A 337 13.97 15.39 -30.35
CA ALA A 337 15.10 15.71 -29.50
C ALA A 337 15.56 14.48 -28.67
N PRO A 338 16.86 14.42 -28.28
CA PRO A 338 17.31 13.41 -27.35
C PRO A 338 16.71 13.65 -25.96
N ALA A 339 16.46 12.58 -25.22
CA ALA A 339 15.94 12.64 -23.85
C ALA A 339 16.83 11.80 -22.93
N THR A 340 16.90 12.17 -21.65
CA THR A 340 17.50 11.34 -20.61
C THR A 340 16.39 10.83 -19.72
N VAL A 341 16.19 9.51 -19.70
CA VAL A 341 15.15 8.86 -18.90
C VAL A 341 15.78 8.35 -17.61
N THR A 342 15.25 8.77 -16.47
CA THR A 342 15.68 8.24 -15.17
C THR A 342 14.85 6.99 -14.85
N ILE A 343 15.53 5.85 -14.73
CA ILE A 343 14.92 4.59 -14.29
C ILE A 343 15.12 4.48 -12.78
N GLU A 344 14.01 4.41 -12.03
CA GLU A 344 14.01 4.14 -10.59
C GLU A 344 13.52 2.71 -10.35
N LEU A 345 14.33 1.89 -9.68
CA LEU A 345 13.99 0.51 -9.33
C LEU A 345 14.14 0.29 -7.83
N GLY A 346 13.14 -0.35 -7.21
CA GLY A 346 13.26 -0.90 -5.87
C GLY A 346 14.18 -2.11 -5.84
N LEU A 347 15.24 -2.05 -5.03
CA LEU A 347 16.17 -3.16 -4.84
C LEU A 347 15.54 -4.23 -3.95
N MET A 348 15.63 -5.49 -4.38
CA MET A 348 15.09 -6.59 -3.62
C MET A 348 15.94 -6.86 -2.36
N PRO A 349 15.33 -6.99 -1.17
CA PRO A 349 16.07 -7.32 0.04
C PRO A 349 16.87 -8.62 -0.11
N GLY A 350 18.16 -8.57 0.20
CA GLY A 350 19.05 -9.74 0.11
C GLY A 350 19.56 -10.08 -1.30
N TYR A 351 19.18 -9.31 -2.33
CA TYR A 351 19.75 -9.42 -3.67
C TYR A 351 20.81 -8.34 -3.89
N ALA A 352 21.85 -8.69 -4.63
CA ALA A 352 22.90 -7.77 -5.05
C ALA A 352 22.80 -7.51 -6.56
N LEU A 353 23.10 -6.27 -6.96
CA LEU A 353 23.25 -5.93 -8.37
C LEU A 353 24.42 -6.73 -8.98
N HIS A 354 24.20 -7.29 -10.16
CA HIS A 354 25.18 -8.07 -10.90
C HIS A 354 25.05 -7.77 -12.39
N ASP A 355 26.15 -7.78 -13.16
CA ASP A 355 26.16 -7.48 -14.60
C ASP A 355 25.31 -6.25 -15.00
N THR A 356 25.21 -5.27 -14.11
CA THR A 356 24.42 -4.05 -14.27
C THR A 356 25.33 -2.86 -14.08
N ALA A 357 25.11 -1.78 -14.84
CA ALA A 357 25.81 -0.53 -14.62
C ALA A 357 25.61 -0.03 -13.18
N ALA A 358 26.62 0.59 -12.59
CA ALA A 358 26.47 1.17 -11.26
C ALA A 358 25.38 2.27 -11.28
N PRO A 359 24.46 2.29 -10.30
CA PRO A 359 23.47 3.35 -10.22
C PRO A 359 24.14 4.69 -9.94
N GLN A 360 23.56 5.76 -10.48
CA GLN A 360 23.99 7.13 -10.20
C GLN A 360 23.67 7.52 -8.74
N GLU A 361 22.55 7.00 -8.23
CA GLU A 361 22.12 7.19 -6.86
C GLU A 361 21.53 5.87 -6.33
N GLN A 362 21.90 5.51 -5.09
CA GLN A 362 21.33 4.37 -4.39
C GLN A 362 21.08 4.75 -2.93
N ALA A 363 19.82 4.89 -2.55
CA ALA A 363 19.41 5.32 -1.22
C ALA A 363 18.05 4.72 -0.87
N GLN A 364 17.79 4.49 0.42
CA GLN A 364 16.48 4.05 0.93
C GLN A 364 15.90 2.80 0.23
N GLY A 365 16.75 1.88 -0.23
CA GLY A 365 16.32 0.65 -0.92
C GLY A 365 15.94 0.86 -2.40
N GLN A 366 16.17 2.05 -2.95
CA GLN A 366 15.99 2.35 -4.37
C GLN A 366 17.34 2.56 -5.06
N ALA A 367 17.39 2.26 -6.35
CA ALA A 367 18.51 2.55 -7.23
C ALA A 367 18.03 3.30 -8.47
N ARG A 368 18.81 4.29 -8.89
CA ARG A 368 18.48 5.17 -10.02
C ARG A 368 19.56 5.16 -11.08
N TRP A 369 19.15 5.11 -12.34
CA TRP A 369 20.03 5.21 -13.51
C TRP A 369 19.52 6.24 -14.49
N ALA A 370 20.43 7.04 -15.05
CA ALA A 370 20.16 7.92 -16.17
C ALA A 370 20.45 7.18 -17.48
N VAL A 371 19.42 6.94 -18.28
CA VAL A 371 19.49 6.27 -19.57
C VAL A 371 19.35 7.31 -20.68
N ALA A 372 20.40 7.48 -21.47
CA ALA A 372 20.38 8.40 -22.61
C ALA A 372 19.63 7.76 -23.79
N CYS A 373 18.55 8.41 -24.24
CA CYS A 373 17.69 7.94 -25.32
C CYS A 373 17.80 8.89 -26.52
N ALA A 374 18.37 8.38 -27.62
CA ALA A 374 18.48 9.12 -28.87
C ALA A 374 17.09 9.42 -29.49
N PRO A 375 16.95 10.48 -30.29
CA PRO A 375 15.68 10.80 -30.96
C PRO A 375 15.25 9.70 -31.92
N ASN A 376 13.94 9.44 -32.01
CA ASN A 376 13.34 8.44 -32.91
C ASN A 376 13.99 7.05 -32.84
N ALA A 377 14.44 6.63 -31.66
CA ALA A 377 15.20 5.40 -31.46
C ALA A 377 14.70 4.61 -30.26
N GLU A 378 14.93 3.30 -30.28
CA GLU A 378 14.74 2.42 -29.13
C GLU A 378 16.06 2.19 -28.40
N THR A 379 16.06 2.34 -27.08
CA THR A 379 17.20 2.07 -26.19
C THR A 379 16.81 0.97 -25.22
N THR A 380 17.67 -0.04 -25.03
CA THR A 380 17.46 -1.10 -24.06
C THR A 380 18.37 -0.90 -22.86
N PHE A 381 17.80 -1.00 -21.65
CA PHE A 381 18.53 -0.96 -20.39
C PHE A 381 18.14 -2.18 -19.55
N GLU A 382 19.13 -2.91 -19.04
CA GLU A 382 18.90 -4.12 -18.23
C GLU A 382 19.44 -3.92 -16.82
N VAL A 383 18.64 -4.32 -15.83
CA VAL A 383 19.04 -4.41 -14.43
C VAL A 383 18.91 -5.86 -13.99
N ARG A 384 20.00 -6.44 -13.47
CA ARG A 384 20.03 -7.80 -12.93
C ARG A 384 20.39 -7.79 -11.45
N GLN A 385 19.56 -8.47 -10.68
CA GLN A 385 19.70 -8.65 -9.24
C GLN A 385 19.86 -10.14 -8.98
N ARG A 386 20.82 -10.55 -8.15
CA ARG A 386 21.01 -11.96 -7.79
C ARG A 386 21.21 -12.20 -6.30
N THR A 387 20.81 -13.37 -5.84
CA THR A 387 21.16 -13.87 -4.50
C THR A 387 21.57 -15.34 -4.57
N GLU A 388 22.42 -15.77 -3.65
CA GLU A 388 22.84 -17.16 -3.58
C GLU A 388 21.83 -17.93 -2.75
N THR A 389 21.28 -19.00 -3.33
CA THR A 389 20.33 -19.88 -2.67
C THR A 389 20.85 -21.30 -2.67
N SER A 390 20.27 -22.14 -1.81
CA SER A 390 20.63 -23.55 -1.72
C SER A 390 19.38 -24.38 -1.56
N ARG A 391 19.32 -25.50 -2.27
CA ARG A 391 18.24 -26.48 -2.14
C ARG A 391 18.78 -27.88 -1.94
N TRP A 392 17.99 -28.69 -1.25
CA TRP A 392 18.29 -30.09 -1.00
C TRP A 392 17.36 -30.94 -1.86
N GLU A 393 17.92 -31.87 -2.60
CA GLU A 393 17.17 -32.79 -3.45
C GLU A 393 17.57 -34.23 -3.09
N GLN A 394 16.60 -35.12 -2.90
CA GLN A 394 16.92 -36.52 -2.59
C GLN A 394 17.49 -37.20 -3.84
N VAL A 395 18.55 -37.97 -3.67
CA VAL A 395 19.17 -38.68 -4.80
C VAL A 395 18.14 -39.59 -5.47
N ARG A 396 17.34 -40.34 -4.70
CA ARG A 396 16.30 -41.23 -5.23
C ARG A 396 15.21 -40.55 -6.07
N SER A 397 15.00 -39.23 -5.92
CA SER A 397 14.01 -38.49 -6.72
C SER A 397 14.55 -37.95 -8.04
N LEU A 398 15.86 -38.10 -8.30
CA LEU A 398 16.48 -37.60 -9.51
C LEU A 398 16.13 -38.46 -10.73
N ALA A 399 15.68 -37.80 -11.80
CA ALA A 399 15.52 -38.46 -13.08
C ALA A 399 16.89 -38.74 -13.72
N PRO A 400 17.07 -39.88 -14.42
CA PRO A 400 18.32 -40.19 -15.12
C PRO A 400 18.73 -39.14 -16.16
N SER A 401 17.75 -38.49 -16.81
CA SER A 401 17.99 -37.40 -17.76
C SER A 401 18.62 -36.17 -17.09
N THR A 402 18.19 -35.84 -15.89
CA THR A 402 18.72 -34.72 -15.09
C THR A 402 20.17 -34.99 -14.69
N LEU A 403 20.47 -36.21 -14.26
CA LEU A 403 21.83 -36.60 -13.90
C LEU A 403 22.79 -36.52 -15.10
N GLN A 404 22.33 -36.92 -16.28
CA GLN A 404 23.08 -36.79 -17.53
C GLN A 404 23.33 -35.32 -17.90
N GLU A 405 22.34 -34.44 -17.67
CA GLU A 405 22.49 -33.01 -17.91
C GLU A 405 23.52 -32.38 -16.95
N PHE A 406 23.53 -32.80 -15.68
CA PHE A 406 24.54 -32.35 -14.72
C PHE A 406 25.98 -32.78 -15.11
N LEU A 407 26.15 -33.95 -15.69
CA LEU A 407 27.43 -34.39 -16.25
C LEU A 407 27.84 -33.53 -17.46
N LYS A 408 26.92 -33.27 -18.40
CA LYS A 408 27.19 -32.42 -19.58
C LYS A 408 27.59 -31.01 -19.19
N GLN A 409 26.92 -30.43 -18.20
CA GLN A 409 27.20 -29.09 -17.68
C GLN A 409 28.40 -29.06 -16.71
N ARG A 410 29.05 -30.21 -16.48
CA ARG A 410 30.25 -30.39 -15.65
C ARG A 410 30.05 -30.06 -14.17
N PHE A 411 28.82 -30.14 -13.68
CA PHE A 411 28.54 -30.05 -12.24
C PHE A 411 28.88 -31.33 -11.49
N LEU A 412 28.88 -32.45 -12.20
CA LEU A 412 29.33 -33.75 -11.71
C LEU A 412 30.51 -34.23 -12.55
N ASP A 413 31.43 -34.94 -11.92
CA ASP A 413 32.46 -35.68 -12.64
C ASP A 413 31.93 -37.06 -13.05
N GLU A 414 32.67 -37.70 -13.96
CA GLU A 414 32.32 -39.00 -14.52
C GLU A 414 32.27 -40.11 -13.44
N ALA A 415 33.11 -40.00 -12.40
CA ALA A 415 33.13 -40.95 -11.29
C ALA A 415 31.84 -40.85 -10.46
N THR A 416 31.49 -39.65 -10.01
CA THR A 416 30.26 -39.42 -9.23
C THR A 416 29.01 -39.75 -10.04
N TYR A 417 29.00 -39.44 -11.34
CA TYR A 417 27.89 -39.81 -12.23
C TYR A 417 27.64 -41.33 -12.25
N ARG A 418 28.70 -42.14 -12.37
CA ARG A 418 28.56 -43.61 -12.40
C ARG A 418 28.06 -44.16 -11.07
N GLU A 419 28.59 -43.66 -9.96
CA GLU A 419 28.15 -44.08 -8.62
C GLU A 419 26.67 -43.74 -8.39
N LEU A 420 26.26 -42.51 -8.65
CA LEU A 420 24.87 -42.08 -8.53
C LEU A 420 23.94 -42.82 -9.49
N SER A 421 24.39 -43.10 -10.71
CA SER A 421 23.61 -43.89 -11.69
C SER A 421 23.38 -45.31 -11.18
N GLY A 422 24.39 -45.95 -10.60
CA GLY A 422 24.26 -47.28 -10.00
C GLY A 422 23.29 -47.30 -8.82
N VAL A 423 23.36 -46.28 -7.95
CA VAL A 423 22.43 -46.11 -6.83
C VAL A 423 20.99 -45.89 -7.32
N LEU A 424 20.79 -45.07 -8.36
CA LEU A 424 19.47 -44.86 -8.97
C LEU A 424 18.91 -46.13 -9.62
N GLU A 425 19.77 -46.97 -10.21
CA GLU A 425 19.36 -48.25 -10.76
C GLU A 425 18.84 -49.19 -9.67
N ILE A 426 19.55 -49.26 -8.54
CA ILE A 426 19.12 -50.03 -7.35
C ILE A 426 17.77 -49.51 -6.84
N TYR A 427 17.61 -48.19 -6.68
CA TYR A 427 16.31 -47.62 -6.30
C TYR A 427 15.20 -47.94 -7.31
N GLY A 428 15.49 -47.90 -8.62
CA GLY A 428 14.54 -48.27 -9.66
C GLY A 428 14.13 -49.76 -9.59
N GLN A 429 15.06 -50.64 -9.22
CA GLN A 429 14.76 -52.06 -8.96
C GLN A 429 13.87 -52.22 -7.73
N ILE A 430 14.20 -51.55 -6.61
CA ILE A 430 13.39 -51.56 -5.38
C ILE A 430 11.96 -51.08 -5.68
N GLU A 431 11.80 -49.96 -6.38
CA GLU A 431 10.48 -49.44 -6.75
C GLU A 431 9.71 -50.42 -7.64
N ALA A 432 10.38 -51.13 -8.56
CA ALA A 432 9.74 -52.13 -9.40
C ALA A 432 9.22 -53.31 -8.57
N GLN A 433 10.00 -53.79 -7.60
CA GLN A 433 9.56 -54.85 -6.69
C GLN A 433 8.43 -54.38 -5.76
N GLN A 434 8.51 -53.15 -5.25
CA GLN A 434 7.44 -52.56 -4.42
C GLN A 434 6.13 -52.43 -5.21
N ARG A 435 6.17 -51.99 -6.48
CA ARG A 435 5.00 -51.99 -7.36
C ARG A 435 4.40 -53.39 -7.53
N ARG A 436 5.25 -54.42 -7.69
CA ARG A 436 4.80 -55.81 -7.79
C ARG A 436 4.16 -56.31 -6.49
N LEU A 437 4.70 -55.94 -5.32
CA LEU A 437 4.08 -56.24 -4.03
C LEU A 437 2.68 -55.62 -3.89
N GLU A 438 2.50 -54.38 -4.34
CA GLU A 438 1.19 -53.73 -4.36
C GLU A 438 0.20 -54.42 -5.31
N GLU A 439 0.65 -54.96 -6.44
CA GLU A 439 -0.17 -55.78 -7.33
C GLU A 439 -0.57 -57.09 -6.67
N ILE A 440 0.38 -57.80 -6.03
CA ILE A 440 0.13 -59.04 -5.30
C ILE A 440 -0.88 -58.82 -4.17
N ALA A 441 -0.77 -57.71 -3.43
CA ALA A 441 -1.73 -57.35 -2.39
C ALA A 441 -3.15 -57.21 -2.96
N ARG A 442 -3.29 -56.51 -4.10
CA ARG A 442 -4.57 -56.37 -4.82
C ARG A 442 -5.11 -57.72 -5.33
N GLU A 443 -4.24 -58.57 -5.86
CA GLU A 443 -4.60 -59.92 -6.31
C GLU A 443 -5.08 -60.81 -5.15
N ARG A 444 -4.40 -60.76 -3.99
CA ARG A 444 -4.81 -61.49 -2.79
C ARG A 444 -6.17 -61.03 -2.28
N GLU A 445 -6.42 -59.73 -2.19
CA GLU A 445 -7.73 -59.20 -1.79
C GLU A 445 -8.85 -59.63 -2.73
N ALA A 446 -8.61 -59.66 -4.05
CA ALA A 446 -9.57 -60.17 -5.01
C ALA A 446 -9.84 -61.67 -4.82
N ALA A 447 -8.79 -62.46 -4.60
CA ALA A 447 -8.89 -63.90 -4.33
C ALA A 447 -9.67 -64.21 -3.04
N TYR A 448 -9.42 -63.48 -1.95
CA TYR A 448 -10.17 -63.63 -0.70
C TYR A 448 -11.66 -63.28 -0.86
N ARG A 449 -11.98 -62.20 -1.59
CA ARG A 449 -13.38 -61.85 -1.89
C ARG A 449 -14.08 -62.93 -2.70
N GLN A 450 -13.41 -63.49 -3.70
CA GLN A 450 -13.93 -64.60 -4.50
C GLN A 450 -14.15 -65.86 -3.65
N GLN A 451 -13.21 -66.17 -2.75
CA GLN A 451 -13.33 -67.29 -1.81
C GLN A 451 -14.58 -67.15 -0.92
N GLN A 452 -14.80 -65.96 -0.34
CA GLN A 452 -15.98 -65.67 0.49
C GLN A 452 -17.29 -65.80 -0.30
N GLN A 453 -17.33 -65.31 -1.54
CA GLN A 453 -18.51 -65.42 -2.41
C GLN A 453 -18.83 -66.89 -2.73
N ILE A 454 -17.81 -67.70 -3.02
CA ILE A 454 -17.97 -69.13 -3.31
C ILE A 454 -18.40 -69.89 -2.05
N GLN A 455 -17.78 -69.62 -0.89
CA GLN A 455 -18.19 -70.21 0.40
C GLN A 455 -19.66 -69.88 0.74
N GLY A 456 -20.08 -68.63 0.55
CA GLY A 456 -21.48 -68.21 0.73
C GLY A 456 -22.45 -68.91 -0.23
N SER A 457 -22.00 -69.18 -1.46
CA SER A 457 -22.78 -69.88 -2.49
C SER A 457 -22.79 -71.40 -2.32
N LEU A 458 -21.88 -71.97 -1.52
CA LEU A 458 -21.76 -73.41 -1.21
C LEU A 458 -22.67 -73.84 -0.04
N ALA A 459 -22.98 -72.92 0.86
CA ALA A 459 -23.81 -73.16 2.05
C ALA A 459 -25.24 -73.68 1.75
N PRO A 460 -25.95 -73.22 0.69
CA PRO A 460 -27.32 -73.65 0.39
C PRO A 460 -27.43 -74.90 -0.50
N LEU A 461 -26.33 -75.39 -1.10
CA LEU A 461 -26.36 -76.44 -2.14
C LEU A 461 -26.39 -77.87 -1.57
N GLY A 462 -27.29 -78.71 -2.12
CA GLY A 462 -27.42 -80.13 -1.80
C GLY A 462 -26.21 -80.98 -2.21
N ARG A 463 -26.17 -82.23 -1.71
CA ARG A 463 -25.06 -83.19 -1.94
C ARG A 463 -25.29 -84.17 -3.10
N GLU A 464 -26.49 -84.23 -3.66
CA GLU A 464 -26.90 -85.21 -4.67
C GLU A 464 -27.55 -84.52 -5.89
N GLY A 465 -27.53 -85.18 -7.06
CA GLY A 465 -28.09 -84.63 -8.30
C GLY A 465 -27.25 -83.50 -8.94
N GLU A 466 -27.89 -82.65 -9.74
CA GLU A 466 -27.23 -81.53 -10.44
C GLU A 466 -26.58 -80.52 -9.47
N GLU A 467 -27.15 -80.34 -8.28
CA GLU A 467 -26.59 -79.50 -7.20
C GLU A 467 -25.25 -80.04 -6.66
N GLY A 468 -25.11 -81.36 -6.55
CA GLY A 468 -23.85 -82.01 -6.16
C GLY A 468 -22.73 -81.83 -7.20
N ALA A 469 -23.08 -81.83 -8.49
CA ALA A 469 -22.12 -81.55 -9.56
C ALA A 469 -21.64 -80.09 -9.54
N LEU A 470 -22.53 -79.15 -9.24
CA LEU A 470 -22.21 -77.72 -9.10
C LEU A 470 -21.33 -77.46 -7.86
N ARG A 471 -21.63 -78.13 -6.75
CA ARG A 471 -20.82 -78.13 -5.52
C ARG A 471 -19.39 -78.61 -5.79
N SER A 472 -19.22 -79.70 -6.53
CA SER A 472 -17.91 -80.25 -6.90
C SER A 472 -17.08 -79.23 -7.71
N ARG A 473 -17.70 -78.50 -8.65
CA ARG A 473 -17.03 -77.42 -9.39
C ARG A 473 -16.58 -76.28 -8.48
N TYR A 474 -17.42 -75.82 -7.55
CA TYR A 474 -17.03 -74.75 -6.62
C TYR A 474 -15.91 -75.16 -5.67
N VAL A 475 -15.88 -76.41 -5.20
CA VAL A 475 -14.77 -76.94 -4.39
C VAL A 475 -13.47 -77.00 -5.20
N ALA A 476 -13.53 -77.42 -6.47
CA ALA A 476 -12.36 -77.39 -7.35
C ALA A 476 -11.84 -75.96 -7.57
N THR A 477 -12.74 -75.00 -7.76
CA THR A 477 -12.37 -73.57 -7.88
C THR A 477 -11.76 -73.03 -6.59
N LEU A 478 -12.27 -73.42 -5.41
CA LEU A 478 -11.68 -73.06 -4.12
C LEU A 478 -10.25 -73.58 -3.98
N GLY A 479 -10.00 -74.85 -4.34
CA GLY A 479 -8.65 -75.41 -4.35
C GLY A 479 -7.71 -74.62 -5.26
N GLY A 480 -8.16 -74.25 -6.47
CA GLY A 480 -7.37 -73.41 -7.38
C GLY A 480 -7.10 -71.99 -6.85
N ILE A 481 -8.02 -71.42 -6.05
CA ILE A 481 -7.79 -70.13 -5.37
C ILE A 481 -6.75 -70.28 -4.25
N GLU A 482 -6.80 -71.37 -3.47
CA GLU A 482 -5.82 -71.68 -2.41
C GLU A 482 -4.42 -71.88 -2.98
N ASP A 483 -4.28 -72.64 -4.07
CA ASP A 483 -3.01 -72.82 -4.78
C ASP A 483 -2.45 -71.47 -5.28
N ARG A 484 -3.31 -70.60 -5.82
CA ARG A 484 -2.92 -69.25 -6.26
C ARG A 484 -2.48 -68.37 -5.09
N LEU A 485 -3.20 -68.41 -3.96
CA LEU A 485 -2.82 -67.67 -2.76
C LEU A 485 -1.46 -68.12 -2.19
N ALA A 486 -1.19 -69.43 -2.21
CA ALA A 486 0.11 -69.97 -1.82
C ALA A 486 1.24 -69.52 -2.76
N ALA A 487 1.00 -69.54 -4.08
CA ALA A 487 1.96 -69.04 -5.07
C ALA A 487 2.27 -67.55 -4.89
N LEU A 488 1.24 -66.72 -4.69
CA LEU A 488 1.39 -65.28 -4.43
C LEU A 488 2.17 -65.01 -3.13
N GLY A 489 1.96 -65.80 -2.07
CA GLY A 489 2.72 -65.68 -0.83
C GLY A 489 4.19 -66.08 -0.95
N ALA A 490 4.51 -67.08 -1.78
CA ALA A 490 5.89 -67.45 -2.09
C ALA A 490 6.60 -66.34 -2.89
N GLU A 491 5.92 -65.75 -3.88
CA GLU A 491 6.41 -64.61 -4.65
C GLU A 491 6.66 -63.40 -3.75
N GLU A 492 5.70 -63.03 -2.89
CA GLU A 492 5.84 -61.95 -1.89
C GLU A 492 7.08 -62.13 -1.00
N THR A 493 7.33 -63.35 -0.52
CA THR A 493 8.51 -63.66 0.32
C THR A 493 9.82 -63.48 -0.46
N SER A 494 9.85 -63.92 -1.72
CA SER A 494 11.02 -63.75 -2.59
C SER A 494 11.29 -62.27 -2.92
N LEU A 495 10.23 -61.51 -3.17
CA LEU A 495 10.32 -60.08 -3.47
C LEU A 495 10.82 -59.29 -2.26
N ASN A 496 10.31 -59.56 -1.07
CA ASN A 496 10.78 -58.94 0.17
C ASN A 496 12.25 -59.28 0.47
N ALA A 497 12.69 -60.51 0.21
CA ALA A 497 14.10 -60.88 0.34
C ALA A 497 14.98 -60.10 -0.64
N THR A 498 14.52 -59.93 -1.89
CA THR A 498 15.25 -59.15 -2.91
C THR A 498 15.35 -57.67 -2.52
N ILE A 499 14.27 -57.08 -2.00
CA ILE A 499 14.29 -55.68 -1.52
C ILE A 499 15.30 -55.53 -0.37
N ALA A 500 15.30 -56.44 0.60
CA ALA A 500 16.22 -56.41 1.73
C ALA A 500 17.70 -56.63 1.36
N GLU A 501 17.99 -57.24 0.20
CA GLU A 501 19.36 -57.34 -0.35
C GLU A 501 19.79 -56.07 -1.11
N LEU A 502 18.84 -55.31 -1.63
CA LEU A 502 19.08 -54.08 -2.39
C LEU A 502 19.18 -52.82 -1.51
N GLU A 503 18.56 -52.85 -0.32
CA GLU A 503 18.70 -51.84 0.74
C GLU A 503 20.02 -51.99 1.50
#